data_AF-G8PIY4-F1
#
_entry.id   AF-G8PIY4-F1
#
_cell.length_a   1.000
_cell.length_b   1.000
_cell.length_c   1.000
_cell.angle_alpha   90.00
_cell.angle_beta   90.00
_cell.angle_gamma   90.00
#
_symmetry.space_group_name_H-M   'P 1'
#
loop_
_entity.id
_entity.type
_entity.pdbx_description
1 polymer ?
#
loop_
_entity_poly.entity_id
_entity_poly.type
_entity_poly.pdbx_seq_one_letter_code
_entity_poly.pdbx_strand_id
1 'polypeptide(L)'
;MDMHKLLKLASGPALLFWGAAASLSIWASEATSADLSVATSDYYRGGVCYNFNLQHPEELHNEISIRVHDYFEEANTIVVAAQQATIVQLRFDWALETRDWCGVAIGYMKEAVWDDEAVNRCLCFHEYMREY
;
A
#
# COMPACT_ATOMS: atom_id res chain seq x y z
N MET A 1 -10.21 -59.19 -6.62
CA MET A 1 -11.15 -59.16 -7.76
C MET A 1 -10.32 -59.02 -9.01
N ASP A 2 -10.38 -60.06 -9.83
CA ASP A 2 -9.59 -60.38 -11.02
C ASP A 2 -9.47 -59.26 -12.07
N MET A 3 -8.24 -59.14 -12.59
CA MET A 3 -7.88 -58.43 -13.80
C MET A 3 -8.09 -59.36 -15.01
N HIS A 4 -9.04 -59.04 -15.89
CA HIS A 4 -8.98 -59.48 -17.30
C HIS A 4 -9.86 -58.60 -18.19
N LYS A 5 -9.22 -57.88 -19.13
CA LYS A 5 -9.71 -57.50 -20.48
C LYS A 5 -8.55 -56.78 -21.20
N LEU A 6 -7.77 -57.50 -22.01
CA LEU A 6 -7.92 -57.67 -23.48
C LEU A 6 -8.00 -56.33 -24.23
N LEU A 7 -6.89 -55.87 -24.82
CA LEU A 7 -6.39 -56.16 -26.19
C LEU A 7 -6.92 -55.16 -27.23
N LYS A 8 -6.03 -54.35 -27.84
CA LYS A 8 -5.84 -54.26 -29.30
C LYS A 8 -4.74 -53.27 -29.72
N LEU A 9 -3.82 -53.81 -30.52
CA LEU A 9 -2.88 -53.16 -31.42
C LEU A 9 -3.51 -52.04 -32.27
N ALA A 10 -2.76 -50.95 -32.50
CA ALA A 10 -2.64 -50.35 -33.83
C ALA A 10 -1.37 -49.47 -33.94
N SER A 11 -0.53 -49.81 -34.90
CA SER A 11 0.68 -49.13 -35.37
C SER A 11 0.37 -47.92 -36.27
N GLY A 12 1.17 -46.85 -36.20
CA GLY A 12 1.27 -45.84 -37.27
C GLY A 12 2.04 -44.57 -36.89
N PRO A 13 2.77 -43.91 -37.82
CA PRO A 13 4.04 -43.25 -37.53
C PRO A 13 3.98 -41.71 -37.39
N ALA A 14 5.11 -41.19 -36.91
CA ALA A 14 5.50 -39.80 -36.73
C ALA A 14 5.05 -38.82 -37.83
N LEU A 15 4.52 -37.67 -37.40
CA LEU A 15 4.61 -36.41 -38.14
C LEU A 15 5.07 -35.30 -37.18
N LEU A 16 6.35 -34.96 -37.34
CA LEU A 16 6.99 -33.75 -36.83
C LEU A 16 6.34 -32.54 -37.48
N PHE A 17 5.71 -31.66 -36.69
CA PHE A 17 5.40 -30.30 -37.13
C PHE A 17 6.36 -29.32 -36.48
N TRP A 18 7.19 -28.73 -37.34
CA TRP A 18 8.11 -27.65 -37.08
C TRP A 18 7.39 -26.37 -36.64
N GLY A 19 7.98 -25.70 -35.65
CA GLY A 19 8.52 -24.35 -35.80
C GLY A 19 7.54 -23.18 -35.92
N ALA A 20 7.27 -22.54 -34.77
CA ALA A 20 7.20 -21.08 -34.68
C ALA A 20 7.52 -20.66 -33.24
N ALA A 21 8.81 -20.55 -32.92
CA ALA A 21 9.25 -19.90 -31.70
C ALA A 21 9.10 -18.38 -31.88
N ALA A 22 7.94 -17.84 -31.51
CA ALA A 22 7.73 -16.40 -31.44
C ALA A 22 8.56 -15.85 -30.26
N SER A 23 9.74 -15.32 -30.57
CA SER A 23 10.62 -14.63 -29.63
C SER A 23 9.99 -13.29 -29.24
N LEU A 24 9.17 -13.30 -28.18
CA LEU A 24 8.72 -12.07 -27.53
C LEU A 24 9.87 -11.54 -26.68
N SER A 25 10.62 -10.59 -27.25
CA SER A 25 11.59 -9.79 -26.51
C SER A 25 10.82 -8.95 -25.50
N ILE A 26 10.73 -9.42 -24.26
CA ILE A 26 10.23 -8.65 -23.13
C ILE A 26 11.32 -7.63 -22.82
N TRP A 27 11.10 -6.38 -23.24
CA TRP A 27 11.86 -5.26 -22.73
C TRP A 27 11.40 -5.08 -21.28
N ALA A 28 12.17 -5.67 -20.36
CA ALA A 28 12.04 -5.38 -18.95
C ALA A 28 12.56 -3.96 -18.75
N SER A 29 11.66 -2.98 -18.80
CA SER A 29 11.95 -1.67 -18.23
C SER A 29 12.24 -1.89 -16.76
N GLU A 30 13.49 -1.69 -16.35
CA GLU A 30 13.86 -1.67 -14.93
C GLU A 30 13.10 -0.51 -14.28
N ALA A 31 12.02 -0.83 -13.59
CA ALA A 31 11.40 0.08 -12.66
C ALA A 31 12.40 0.25 -11.50
N THR A 32 13.22 1.29 -11.57
CA THR A 32 13.99 1.73 -10.40
C THR A 32 12.99 2.23 -9.37
N SER A 33 12.64 1.38 -8.41
CA SER A 33 12.04 1.83 -7.17
C SER A 33 13.12 2.62 -6.42
N ALA A 34 12.90 3.92 -6.23
CA ALA A 34 13.65 4.65 -5.23
C ALA A 34 13.31 3.99 -3.88
N ASP A 35 14.30 3.31 -3.30
CA ASP A 35 14.20 2.75 -1.97
C ASP A 35 14.19 3.89 -0.96
N LEU A 36 12.98 4.27 -0.51
CA LEU A 36 12.79 5.29 0.53
C LEU A 36 12.75 4.65 1.94
N SER A 37 13.04 3.35 2.06
CA SER A 37 12.84 2.59 3.30
C SER A 37 13.82 2.91 4.43
N VAL A 38 14.89 3.67 4.16
CA VAL A 38 15.98 3.87 5.14
C VAL A 38 15.98 5.27 5.79
N ALA A 39 15.22 6.25 5.29
CA ALA A 39 15.40 7.64 5.77
C ALA A 39 14.14 8.49 5.99
N THR A 40 12.95 8.07 5.57
CA THR A 40 11.76 8.94 5.69
C THR A 40 10.78 8.50 6.76
N SER A 41 10.23 7.27 6.72
CA SER A 41 9.24 6.83 7.72
C SER A 41 9.78 6.95 9.16
N ASP A 42 10.99 6.45 9.45
CA ASP A 42 11.59 6.55 10.77
C ASP A 42 11.92 8.00 11.19
N TYR A 43 12.29 8.86 10.23
CA TYR A 43 12.55 10.28 10.48
C TYR A 43 11.26 11.04 10.82
N TYR A 44 10.18 10.77 10.10
CA TYR A 44 8.85 11.34 10.36
C TYR A 44 8.25 10.79 11.66
N ARG A 45 8.44 9.49 11.94
CA ARG A 45 8.01 8.79 13.16
C ARG A 45 8.76 9.26 14.41
N GLY A 46 9.99 9.77 14.27
CA GLY A 46 10.87 10.14 15.38
C GLY A 46 10.99 11.63 15.71
N GLY A 47 10.63 12.56 14.82
CA GLY A 47 10.91 13.99 15.07
C GLY A 47 9.99 15.01 14.41
N VAL A 48 9.72 14.91 13.11
CA VAL A 48 9.04 15.99 12.37
C VAL A 48 7.55 16.07 12.71
N CYS A 49 6.92 14.93 12.94
CA CYS A 49 5.46 14.83 13.05
C CYS A 49 4.90 14.98 14.47
N TYR A 50 5.69 15.38 15.46
CA TYR A 50 5.22 15.50 16.85
C TYR A 50 4.41 16.76 17.14
N ASN A 51 4.64 17.84 16.37
CA ASN A 51 4.11 19.19 16.65
C ASN A 51 3.44 19.82 15.43
N PHE A 52 2.94 19.01 14.50
CA PHE A 52 2.42 19.48 13.22
C PHE A 52 1.28 20.51 13.37
N ASN A 53 0.28 20.24 14.21
CA ASN A 53 -0.81 21.20 14.48
C ASN A 53 -0.42 22.37 15.37
N LEU A 54 0.71 22.32 16.09
CA LEU A 54 1.16 23.48 16.86
C LEU A 54 1.56 24.66 15.95
N GLN A 55 1.72 24.42 14.65
CA GLN A 55 1.95 25.46 13.65
C GLN A 55 0.67 26.19 13.24
N HIS A 56 -0.51 25.70 13.67
CA HIS A 56 -1.83 26.26 13.37
C HIS A 56 -2.72 26.34 14.63
N PRO A 57 -2.33 27.11 15.66
CA PRO A 57 -3.06 27.21 16.93
C PRO A 57 -4.48 27.78 16.79
N GLU A 58 -4.82 28.37 15.64
CA GLU A 58 -6.15 28.87 15.28
C GLU A 58 -7.14 27.77 14.87
N GLU A 59 -6.67 26.58 14.48
CA GLU A 59 -7.54 25.52 13.99
C GLU A 59 -8.33 24.87 15.12
N LEU A 60 -9.66 24.81 14.95
CA LEU A 60 -10.54 24.19 15.93
C LEU A 60 -10.45 22.66 15.84
N HIS A 61 -10.51 21.98 16.99
CA HIS A 61 -10.44 20.52 17.06
C HIS A 61 -11.49 19.83 16.17
N ASN A 62 -12.67 20.42 15.98
CA ASN A 62 -13.72 19.85 15.11
C ASN A 62 -13.32 19.85 13.63
N GLU A 63 -12.64 20.89 13.14
CA GLU A 63 -12.15 20.98 11.77
C GLU A 63 -11.01 19.97 11.55
N ILE A 64 -10.12 19.87 12.53
CA ILE A 64 -9.04 18.88 12.54
C ILE A 64 -9.63 17.46 12.55
N SER A 65 -10.65 17.17 13.37
CA SER A 65 -11.31 15.86 13.39
C SER A 65 -11.88 15.48 12.03
N ILE A 66 -12.48 16.43 11.30
CA ILE A 66 -12.98 16.18 9.94
C ILE A 66 -11.81 15.76 9.02
N ARG A 67 -10.70 16.49 9.02
CA ARG A 67 -9.52 16.13 8.22
C ARG A 67 -8.94 14.77 8.58
N VAL A 68 -8.84 14.45 9.88
CA VAL A 68 -8.37 13.14 10.35
C VAL A 68 -9.22 12.01 9.76
N HIS A 69 -10.54 12.18 9.72
CA HIS A 69 -11.45 11.22 9.10
C HIS A 69 -11.27 11.13 7.59
N ASP A 70 -11.18 12.26 6.89
CA ASP A 70 -10.99 12.29 5.44
C ASP A 70 -9.66 11.63 5.04
N TYR A 71 -8.58 11.91 5.77
CA TYR A 71 -7.25 11.35 5.51
C TYR A 71 -7.22 9.86 5.78
N PHE A 72 -7.93 9.38 6.82
CA PHE A 72 -8.09 7.96 7.07
C PHE A 72 -8.77 7.25 5.90
N GLU A 73 -9.89 7.76 5.39
CA GLU A 73 -10.64 7.11 4.30
C GLU A 73 -9.86 7.08 2.99
N GLU A 74 -9.15 8.18 2.65
CA GLU A 74 -8.28 8.24 1.48
C GLU A 74 -7.15 7.21 1.58
N ALA A 75 -6.43 7.22 2.70
CA ALA A 75 -5.31 6.34 2.96
C ALA A 75 -5.75 4.86 3.00
N ASN A 76 -6.88 4.57 3.64
CA ASN A 76 -7.46 3.23 3.69
C ASN A 76 -7.81 2.72 2.29
N THR A 77 -8.38 3.56 1.43
CA THR A 77 -8.69 3.18 0.05
C THR A 77 -7.43 2.77 -0.73
N ILE A 78 -6.33 3.49 -0.56
CA ILE A 78 -5.05 3.17 -1.22
C ILE A 78 -4.46 1.86 -0.69
N VAL A 79 -4.45 1.67 0.64
CA VAL A 79 -3.93 0.45 1.26
C VAL A 79 -4.75 -0.78 0.85
N VAL A 80 -6.08 -0.67 0.77
CA VAL A 80 -6.94 -1.75 0.29
C VAL A 80 -6.71 -2.02 -1.20
N ALA A 81 -6.54 -0.99 -2.04
CA ALA A 81 -6.25 -1.16 -3.46
C ALA A 81 -4.91 -1.88 -3.71
N ALA A 82 -3.92 -1.70 -2.83
CA ALA A 82 -2.64 -2.40 -2.88
C ALA A 82 -2.76 -3.93 -2.79
N GLN A 83 -3.88 -4.45 -2.26
CA GLN A 83 -4.17 -5.89 -2.20
C GLN A 83 -4.57 -6.46 -3.57
N GLN A 84 -5.04 -5.60 -4.48
CA GLN A 84 -5.62 -5.98 -5.77
C GLN A 84 -4.74 -5.59 -6.95
N ALA A 85 -3.84 -4.64 -6.76
CA ALA A 85 -2.94 -4.15 -7.80
C ALA A 85 -1.59 -3.73 -7.20
N THR A 86 -0.52 -3.84 -8.00
CA THR A 86 0.78 -3.29 -7.63
C THR A 86 0.70 -1.76 -7.60
N ILE A 87 1.13 -1.17 -6.50
CA ILE A 87 1.25 0.29 -6.35
C ILE A 87 2.71 0.67 -6.08
N VAL A 88 3.04 1.94 -6.34
CA VAL A 88 4.37 2.47 -6.03
C VAL A 88 4.59 2.40 -4.51
N GLN A 89 5.76 1.91 -4.09
CA GLN A 89 6.11 1.71 -2.68
C GLN A 89 5.86 2.97 -1.84
N LEU A 90 6.32 4.12 -2.34
CA LEU A 90 6.13 5.40 -1.65
C LEU A 90 4.66 5.75 -1.43
N ARG A 91 3.81 5.48 -2.43
CA ARG A 91 2.36 5.68 -2.31
C ARG A 91 1.73 4.73 -1.28
N PHE A 92 2.25 3.51 -1.17
CA PHE A 92 1.83 2.57 -0.15
C PHE A 92 2.26 3.03 1.25
N ASP A 93 3.51 3.46 1.40
CA ASP A 93 4.10 3.78 2.70
C ASP A 93 3.42 4.97 3.38
N TRP A 94 3.19 6.07 2.65
CA TRP A 94 2.46 7.20 3.24
C TRP A 94 1.03 6.81 3.57
N ALA A 95 0.35 6.06 2.70
CA ALA A 95 -1.03 5.64 2.95
C ALA A 95 -1.12 4.68 4.13
N LEU A 96 -0.13 3.81 4.32
CA LEU A 96 -0.11 2.89 5.45
C LEU A 96 0.08 3.63 6.77
N GLU A 97 1.08 4.50 6.88
CA GLU A 97 1.34 5.27 8.11
C GLU A 97 0.20 6.25 8.39
N THR A 98 -0.32 6.97 7.39
CA THR A 98 -1.48 7.86 7.55
C THR A 98 -2.69 7.10 8.07
N ARG A 99 -3.05 5.97 7.45
CA ARG A 99 -4.19 5.16 7.89
C ARG A 99 -4.04 4.73 9.34
N ASP A 100 -2.85 4.26 9.73
CA ASP A 100 -2.61 3.73 11.07
C ASP A 100 -2.67 4.85 12.13
N TRP A 101 -2.02 6.00 11.92
CA TRP A 101 -2.06 7.11 12.86
C TRP A 101 -3.40 7.82 12.93
N CYS A 102 -4.06 8.05 11.79
CA CYS A 102 -5.41 8.61 11.79
C CYS A 102 -6.41 7.64 12.46
N GLY A 103 -6.24 6.33 12.28
CA GLY A 103 -7.04 5.31 12.97
C GLY A 103 -6.89 5.37 14.49
N VAL A 104 -5.67 5.54 15.00
CA VAL A 104 -5.41 5.75 16.43
C VAL A 104 -6.07 7.03 16.93
N ALA A 105 -5.90 8.15 16.21
CA ALA A 105 -6.50 9.43 16.57
C ALA A 105 -8.03 9.34 16.63
N ILE A 106 -8.68 8.72 15.64
CA ILE A 106 -10.13 8.46 15.64
C ILE A 106 -10.53 7.61 16.85
N GLY A 107 -9.71 6.62 17.22
CA GLY A 107 -9.90 5.80 18.40
C GLY A 107 -10.01 6.65 19.68
N TYR A 108 -9.05 7.54 19.92
CA TYR A 108 -9.07 8.45 21.07
C TYR A 108 -10.26 9.42 21.01
N MET A 109 -10.56 10.00 19.85
CA MET A 109 -11.68 10.95 19.70
C MET A 109 -13.04 10.31 20.01
N LYS A 110 -13.23 9.02 19.71
CA LYS A 110 -14.44 8.27 20.09
C LYS A 110 -14.62 8.18 21.61
N GLU A 111 -13.53 8.21 22.37
CA GLU A 111 -13.52 8.26 23.83
C GLU A 111 -13.51 9.70 24.38
N ALA A 112 -13.74 10.69 23.52
CA ALA A 112 -13.64 12.13 23.84
C ALA A 112 -12.26 12.55 24.38
N VAL A 113 -11.21 11.79 24.05
CA VAL A 113 -9.82 12.09 24.36
C VAL A 113 -9.15 12.69 23.13
N TRP A 114 -8.35 13.72 23.35
CA TRP A 114 -7.50 14.32 22.32
C TRP A 114 -6.06 13.88 22.55
N ASP A 115 -5.53 13.07 21.64
CA ASP A 115 -4.13 12.64 21.66
C ASP A 115 -3.34 13.44 20.62
N ASP A 116 -2.60 14.45 21.09
CA ASP A 116 -1.85 15.36 20.22
C ASP A 116 -0.84 14.62 19.34
N GLU A 117 -0.21 13.57 19.87
CA GLU A 117 0.78 12.81 19.11
C GLU A 117 0.13 12.07 17.93
N ALA A 118 -0.95 11.35 18.16
CA ALA A 118 -1.67 10.63 17.11
C ALA A 118 -2.24 11.58 16.06
N VAL A 119 -2.81 12.71 16.48
CA VAL A 119 -3.34 13.71 15.55
C VAL A 119 -2.21 14.34 14.73
N ASN A 120 -1.11 14.75 15.36
CA ASN A 120 -0.01 15.39 14.64
C ASN A 120 0.65 14.43 13.64
N ARG A 121 0.79 13.15 13.99
CA ARG A 121 1.30 12.12 13.07
C ARG A 121 0.37 11.86 11.90
N CYS A 122 -0.94 11.73 12.15
CA CYS A 122 -1.95 11.54 11.11
C CYS A 122 -1.84 12.62 10.01
N LEU A 123 -1.81 13.89 10.41
CA LEU A 123 -1.79 15.01 9.48
C LEU A 123 -0.43 15.14 8.79
N CYS A 124 0.66 14.99 9.55
CA CYS A 124 2.01 15.10 9.00
C CYS A 124 2.32 14.02 7.96
N PHE A 125 1.96 12.75 8.19
CA PHE A 125 2.21 11.70 7.21
C PHE A 125 1.42 11.90 5.92
N HIS A 126 0.18 12.37 6.02
CA HIS A 126 -0.62 12.69 4.84
C HIS A 126 -0.05 13.87 4.06
N GLU A 127 0.30 14.97 4.73
CA GLU A 127 0.75 16.17 4.04
C GLU A 127 2.19 16.03 3.53
N TYR A 128 3.13 15.58 4.36
CA TYR A 128 4.55 15.56 3.99
C TYR A 128 4.96 14.39 3.12
N MET A 129 4.44 13.17 3.37
CA MET A 129 4.90 12.00 2.59
C MET A 129 4.13 11.82 1.28
N ARG A 130 3.03 12.53 1.07
CA ARG A 130 2.31 12.53 -0.22
C ARG A 130 3.00 13.39 -1.29
N GLU A 131 3.80 14.37 -0.89
CA GLU A 131 4.51 15.27 -1.82
C GLU A 131 5.75 14.65 -2.47
N TYR A 132 6.24 13.52 -1.93
CA TYR A 132 7.39 12.77 -2.47
C TYR A 132 6.93 11.58 -3.31
#